data_AF-A0A078IUZ1-F1
#
_entry.id   AF-A0A078IUZ1-F1
#
_cell.length_a   1.000
_cell.length_b   1.000
_cell.length_c   1.000
_cell.angle_alpha   90.00
_cell.angle_beta   90.00
_cell.angle_gamma   90.00
#
_symmetry.space_group_name_H-M   'P 1'
#
loop_
_entity.id
_entity.type
_entity.pdbx_description
1 polymer ?
#
loop_
_entity_poly.entity_id
_entity_poly.type
_entity_poly.pdbx_seq_one_letter_code
_entity_poly.pdbx_strand_id
1 'polypeptide(L)'
;MARICWFSYQTLSADDLRERLRTWLKESKNLPSPLEIDEFRLEGLEDEINLLEERLTRDDQDIGFCHNDFQYGNVIRETNAITIIDYEYASYIGIHSIFPYPGTEKVH
;
A
#
# COMPACT_ATOMS: atom_id res chain seq x y z
N MET A 1 -5.77 15.36 -20.52
CA MET A 1 -6.90 15.60 -19.61
C MET A 1 -7.39 14.23 -19.14
N ALA A 2 -6.85 13.72 -18.02
CA ALA A 2 -7.24 12.42 -17.52
C ALA A 2 -8.65 12.51 -16.94
N ARG A 3 -9.60 11.78 -17.54
CA ARG A 3 -10.94 11.61 -16.95
C ARG A 3 -10.81 10.55 -15.86
N ILE A 4 -10.59 11.01 -14.64
CA ILE A 4 -10.71 10.17 -13.45
C ILE A 4 -12.22 9.96 -13.23
N CYS A 5 -12.71 8.75 -13.51
CA CYS A 5 -14.06 8.34 -13.13
C CYS A 5 -14.11 8.23 -11.60
N TRP A 6 -14.62 9.28 -10.95
CA TRP A 6 -14.99 9.24 -9.54
C TRP A 6 -16.25 8.39 -9.38
N PHE A 7 -16.08 7.12 -9.00
CA PHE A 7 -17.12 6.42 -8.26
C PHE A 7 -16.79 6.56 -6.77
N SER A 8 -17.77 7.04 -5.99
CA SER A 8 -17.68 7.31 -4.57
C SER A 8 -17.06 6.15 -3.80
N TYR A 9 -15.84 6.32 -3.30
CA TYR A 9 -15.30 5.46 -2.25
C TYR A 9 -15.33 6.24 -0.95
N GLN A 10 -16.16 5.75 -0.03
CA GLN A 10 -16.27 6.26 1.33
C GLN A 10 -14.92 6.14 2.04
N THR A 11 -14.54 7.23 2.68
CA THR A 11 -13.57 7.38 3.78
C THR A 11 -12.93 6.09 4.27
N LEU A 12 -11.68 5.83 3.87
CA LEU A 12 -10.79 4.94 4.60
C LEU A 12 -9.66 5.79 5.17
N SER A 13 -9.62 5.81 6.50
CA SER A 13 -8.63 6.48 7.32
C SER A 13 -7.22 5.94 7.02
N ALA A 14 -6.21 6.69 7.47
CA ALA A 14 -4.79 6.51 7.21
C ALA A 14 -4.14 5.20 7.72
N ASP A 15 -4.90 4.12 7.92
CA ASP A 15 -4.46 2.87 8.55
C ASP A 15 -4.57 1.61 7.65
N ASP A 16 -4.90 1.78 6.36
CA ASP A 16 -5.27 0.67 5.47
C ASP A 16 -4.16 -0.39 5.27
N LEU A 17 -2.91 0.01 5.04
CA LEU A 17 -1.81 -0.93 4.82
C LEU A 17 -1.50 -1.77 6.07
N ARG A 18 -1.41 -1.10 7.23
CA ARG A 18 -1.15 -1.72 8.53
C ARG A 18 -2.23 -2.74 8.87
N GLU A 19 -3.49 -2.31 8.77
CA GLU A 19 -4.63 -3.15 9.09
C GLU A 19 -4.72 -4.36 8.15
N ARG A 20 -4.47 -4.16 6.85
CA ARG A 20 -4.43 -5.26 5.86
C ARG A 20 -3.33 -6.26 6.14
N LEU A 21 -2.09 -5.81 6.39
CA LEU A 21 -0.96 -6.73 6.66
C LEU A 21 -1.23 -7.59 7.90
N ARG A 22 -1.75 -7.00 8.98
CA ARG A 22 -2.10 -7.75 10.20
C ARG A 22 -3.28 -8.69 9.99
N THR A 23 -4.27 -8.28 9.20
CA THR A 23 -5.39 -9.15 8.80
C THR A 23 -4.87 -10.35 8.00
N TRP A 24 -4.03 -10.13 7.00
CA TRP A 24 -3.45 -11.22 6.20
C TRP A 24 -2.55 -12.13 7.02
N LEU A 25 -1.74 -11.61 7.94
CA LEU A 25 -0.92 -12.43 8.83
C LEU A 25 -1.78 -13.31 9.74
N LYS A 26 -2.89 -12.77 10.25
CA LYS A 26 -3.84 -13.53 11.06
C LYS A 26 -4.45 -14.67 10.24
N GLU A 27 -4.94 -14.38 9.03
CA GLU A 27 -5.52 -15.40 8.16
C GLU A 27 -4.47 -16.43 7.72
N SER A 28 -3.25 -15.99 7.41
CA SER A 28 -2.16 -16.87 6.99
C SER A 28 -1.65 -17.76 8.11
N LYS A 29 -1.87 -17.44 9.39
CA LYS A 29 -1.56 -18.34 10.52
C LYS A 29 -2.62 -19.44 10.72
N ASN A 30 -3.83 -19.26 10.19
CA ASN A 30 -4.94 -20.20 10.35
C ASN A 30 -4.99 -21.30 9.27
N LEU A 31 -4.24 -21.14 8.18
CA LEU A 31 -4.26 -22.04 7.01
C LEU A 31 -3.19 -23.16 7.02
N PRO A 32 -1.92 -22.90 7.40
CA PRO A 32 -0.82 -23.85 7.24
C PRO A 32 -0.69 -24.82 8.42
N SER A 33 -0.01 -25.93 8.17
CA SER A 33 0.50 -26.79 9.23
C SER A 33 1.57 -26.07 10.08
N PRO A 34 1.82 -26.51 11.33
CA PRO A 34 2.90 -25.92 12.15
C PRO A 34 4.29 -25.95 11.50
N LEU A 35 4.54 -26.93 10.60
CA LEU A 35 5.78 -27.01 9.83
C LEU A 35 5.91 -25.84 8.84
N GLU A 36 4.83 -25.52 8.12
CA GLU A 36 4.81 -24.43 7.16
C GLU A 36 4.86 -23.07 7.87
N ILE A 37 4.26 -22.94 9.06
CA ILE A 37 4.36 -21.72 9.88
C ILE A 37 5.83 -21.41 10.22
N ASP A 38 6.61 -22.43 10.60
CA ASP A 38 8.04 -22.30 10.90
C ASP A 38 8.87 -22.06 9.62
N GLU A 39 8.60 -22.83 8.55
CA GLU A 39 9.31 -22.70 7.25
C GLU A 39 9.16 -21.29 6.66
N PHE A 40 7.94 -20.73 6.69
CA PHE A 40 7.67 -19.36 6.23
C PHE A 40 7.93 -18.30 7.31
N ARG A 41 8.38 -18.70 8.50
CA ARG A 41 8.69 -17.81 9.64
C ARG A 41 7.55 -16.85 9.98
N LEU A 42 6.30 -17.33 9.90
CA LEU A 42 5.12 -16.49 10.13
C LEU A 42 5.04 -15.94 11.56
N GLU A 43 5.73 -16.55 12.52
CA GLU A 43 5.86 -16.02 13.87
C GLU A 43 6.64 -14.70 13.92
N GLY A 44 7.69 -14.56 13.09
CA GLY A 44 8.54 -13.37 13.05
C GLY A 44 7.95 -12.20 12.24
N LEU A 45 6.96 -12.46 11.38
CA LEU A 45 6.34 -11.42 10.54
C LEU A 45 5.63 -10.33 11.35
N GLU A 46 5.18 -10.61 12.57
CA GLU A 46 4.59 -9.60 13.45
C GLU A 46 5.61 -8.51 13.81
N ASP A 47 6.84 -8.92 14.14
CA ASP A 47 7.93 -8.01 14.48
C ASP A 47 8.39 -7.22 13.25
N GLU A 48 8.41 -7.86 12.07
CA GLU A 48 8.72 -7.18 10.80
C GLU A 48 7.67 -6.13 10.44
N ILE A 49 6.37 -6.40 10.67
CA ILE A 49 5.29 -5.42 10.48
C ILE A 49 5.44 -4.24 11.47
N ASN A 50 5.74 -4.52 12.75
CA ASN A 50 5.98 -3.46 13.74
C ASN A 50 7.15 -2.56 13.32
N LEU A 51 8.26 -3.17 12.90
CA LEU A 51 9.44 -2.46 12.45
C LEU A 51 9.20 -1.67 11.16
N LEU A 52 8.36 -2.18 10.26
CA LEU A 52 7.91 -1.46 9.07
C LEU A 52 7.11 -0.22 9.47
N GLU A 53 6.13 -0.37 10.35
CA GLU A 53 5.32 0.76 10.84
C GLU A 53 6.17 1.86 11.47
N GLU A 54 7.12 1.50 12.33
CA GLU A 54 8.06 2.45 12.94
C GLU A 54 8.86 3.24 11.89
N ARG A 55 9.31 2.58 10.82
CA ARG A 55 10.10 3.21 9.76
C ARG A 55 9.27 4.08 8.82
N LEU A 56 8.00 3.73 8.63
CA LEU A 56 7.08 4.48 7.77
C LEU A 56 6.41 5.63 8.50
N THR A 57 6.28 5.56 9.83
CA THR A 57 5.68 6.64 10.63
C THR A 57 6.65 7.83 10.71
N ARG A 58 6.18 9.02 10.32
CA ARG A 58 6.89 10.29 10.53
C ARG A 58 5.91 11.36 10.97
N ASP A 59 6.38 12.31 11.76
CA ASP A 59 5.56 13.42 12.27
C ASP A 59 5.11 14.39 11.15
N ASP A 60 5.79 14.36 10.00
CA ASP A 60 5.61 15.25 8.85
C ASP A 60 5.07 14.55 7.58
N GLN A 61 4.32 13.45 7.74
CA GLN A 61 3.77 12.69 6.61
C GLN A 61 2.70 13.48 5.83
N ASP A 62 3.00 13.83 4.57
CA ASP A 62 2.00 14.25 3.60
C ASP A 62 1.12 13.03 3.22
N ILE A 63 -0.19 13.11 3.43
CA ILE A 63 -1.15 12.04 3.08
C ILE A 63 -1.65 12.24 1.64
N GLY A 64 -1.68 11.17 0.84
CA GLY A 64 -2.15 11.19 -0.54
C GLY A 64 -2.96 9.97 -0.90
N PHE A 65 -3.77 10.11 -1.94
CA PHE A 65 -4.49 8.98 -2.53
C PHE A 65 -3.56 8.21 -3.46
N CYS A 66 -3.35 6.93 -3.17
CA CYS A 66 -2.46 6.06 -3.92
C CYS A 66 -3.21 4.85 -4.49
N HIS A 67 -2.78 4.37 -5.65
CA HIS A 67 -3.34 3.18 -6.30
C HIS A 67 -2.94 1.88 -5.59
N ASN A 68 -1.75 1.87 -4.98
CA ASN A 68 -1.11 0.75 -4.27
C ASN A 68 -0.80 -0.51 -5.08
N ASP A 69 -1.34 -0.64 -6.30
CA ASP A 69 -1.02 -1.73 -7.21
C ASP A 69 -0.68 -1.21 -8.62
N PHE A 70 0.45 -0.51 -8.76
CA PHE A 70 0.84 0.14 -10.02
C PHE A 70 1.64 -0.78 -10.95
N GLN A 71 1.16 -2.01 -11.14
CA GLN A 71 1.72 -2.97 -12.09
C GLN A 71 1.27 -2.70 -13.53
N TYR A 72 2.00 -3.22 -14.53
CA TYR A 72 1.71 -2.98 -15.96
C TYR A 72 0.30 -3.43 -16.37
N GLY A 73 -0.24 -4.48 -15.75
CA GLY A 73 -1.61 -4.95 -16.00
C GLY A 73 -2.69 -3.90 -15.71
N ASN A 74 -2.40 -2.96 -14.80
CA ASN A 74 -3.31 -1.90 -14.38
C ASN A 74 -3.11 -0.58 -15.17
N VAL A 75 -2.19 -0.59 -16.14
CA VAL A 75 -1.87 0.56 -16.98
C VAL A 75 -2.28 0.27 -18.41
N ILE A 76 -3.39 0.86 -18.84
CA ILE A 76 -3.83 0.81 -20.22
C ILE A 76 -3.18 1.96 -20.98
N ARG A 77 -2.37 1.62 -21.98
CA ARG A 77 -1.73 2.59 -22.88
C ARG A 77 -2.41 2.58 -24.24
N GLU A 78 -2.94 3.72 -24.62
CA GLU A 78 -3.43 4.00 -25.97
C GLU A 78 -2.48 5.00 -26.66
N THR A 79 -2.69 5.25 -27.96
CA THR A 79 -1.79 6.05 -28.81
C THR A 79 -1.40 7.40 -28.20
N ASN A 80 -2.32 8.07 -27.49
CA ASN A 80 -2.11 9.39 -26.88
C ASN A 80 -2.59 9.49 -25.43
N ALA A 81 -2.86 8.36 -24.77
CA ALA A 81 -3.42 8.35 -23.42
C ALA A 81 -2.89 7.20 -22.58
N ILE A 82 -2.76 7.46 -21.28
CA ILE A 82 -2.51 6.44 -20.27
C ILE A 82 -3.71 6.48 -19.31
N THR A 83 -4.32 5.34 -19.10
CA THR A 83 -5.44 5.15 -18.18
C THR A 83 -5.02 4.15 -17.11
N ILE A 84 -5.18 4.54 -15.85
CA ILE A 84 -4.93 3.68 -14.70
C ILE A 84 -6.27 3.07 -14.30
N ILE A 85 -6.31 1.75 -14.15
CA ILE A 85 -7.51 0.97 -13.81
C ILE A 85 -7.24 0.07 -12.61
N ASP A 86 -8.31 -0.54 -12.08
CA ASP A 86 -8.25 -1.54 -11.01
C ASP A 86 -7.78 -1.02 -9.64
N TYR A 87 -8.60 -0.14 -9.05
CA TYR A 87 -8.32 0.55 -7.79
C TYR A 87 -8.66 -0.29 -6.53
N GLU A 88 -8.65 -1.62 -6.60
CA GLU A 88 -9.09 -2.48 -5.48
C GLU A 88 -8.24 -2.31 -4.20
N TYR A 89 -6.97 -1.92 -4.36
CA TYR A 89 -6.06 -1.61 -3.25
C TYR A 89 -5.91 -0.12 -2.98
N ALA A 90 -6.65 0.75 -3.68
CA ALA A 90 -6.45 2.18 -3.58
C ALA A 90 -6.93 2.73 -2.23
N SER A 91 -6.10 3.57 -1.60
CA SER A 91 -6.39 4.18 -0.31
C SER A 91 -5.55 5.42 -0.05
N TYR A 92 -5.87 6.13 1.03
CA TYR A 92 -5.05 7.23 1.50
C TYR A 92 -3.92 6.68 2.37
N ILE A 93 -2.67 6.91 1.95
CA ILE A 93 -1.47 6.53 2.69
C ILE A 93 -0.49 7.71 2.78
N GLY A 94 0.45 7.64 3.72
CA GLY A 94 1.52 8.62 3.81
C GLY A 94 2.43 8.54 2.57
N ILE A 95 2.49 9.58 1.74
CA ILE A 95 3.17 9.58 0.43
C ILE A 95 4.68 9.31 0.58
N HIS A 96 5.27 9.74 1.70
CA HIS A 96 6.69 9.50 1.98
C HIS A 96 7.01 8.04 2.33
N SER A 97 6.00 7.20 2.58
CA SER A 97 6.19 5.74 2.74
C SER A 97 6.61 5.04 1.43
N ILE A 98 6.38 5.67 0.28
CA ILE A 98 6.62 5.08 -1.05
C ILE A 98 7.91 5.60 -1.70
N PHE A 99 8.37 6.80 -1.31
CA PHE A 99 9.59 7.41 -1.84
C PHE A 99 10.52 7.86 -0.69
N PRO A 100 11.42 6.99 -0.21
CA PRO A 100 12.33 7.31 0.89
C PRO A 100 13.52 8.20 0.50
N TYR A 101 13.56 8.80 -0.70
CA TYR A 101 14.72 9.59 -1.13
C TYR A 101 14.66 11.03 -0.57
N PRO A 102 15.61 11.42 0.31
CA PRO A 102 15.79 12.82 0.66
C PRO A 102 16.50 13.50 -0.52
N GLY A 103 15.81 14.36 -1.27
CA GLY A 103 16.47 15.12 -2.35
C GLY A 103 15.59 15.69 -3.45
N THR A 104 14.30 15.36 -3.53
CA THR A 104 13.40 16.05 -4.48
C THR A 104 12.83 17.28 -3.80
N GLU A 105 13.48 18.43 -4.03
CA GLU A 105 12.91 19.75 -3.73
C GLU A 105 11.50 19.84 -4.34
N LYS A 106 10.53 20.30 -3.54
CA LYS A 106 9.22 20.69 -4.04
C LYS A 106 9.45 21.87 -5.00
N VAL A 107 9.37 21.62 -6.30
CA VAL A 107 9.37 22.71 -7.29
C VAL A 107 8.01 23.40 -7.17
N HIS A 108 8.05 24.65 -6.69
CA HIS A 108 6.90 25.56 -6.59
C HIS A 108 6.38 26.01 -7.96
#